data_AF-A0A060XSN6-F1
#
_entry.id   AF-A0A060XSN6-F1
#
_cell.length_a   1.000
_cell.length_b   1.000
_cell.length_c   1.000
_cell.angle_alpha   90.00
_cell.angle_beta   90.00
_cell.angle_gamma   90.00
#
_symmetry.space_group_name_H-M   'P 1'
#
loop_
_entity.id
_entity.type
_entity.pdbx_description
1 polymer ?
#
loop_
_entity_poly.entity_id
_entity_poly.type
_entity_poly.pdbx_seq_one_letter_code
_entity_poly.pdbx_strand_id
1 'polypeptide(L)'
;MRHTCTSCESSGSSVTLCLLQTRKSKQKKLHSGPFSLRIYRKTSTALDQATAHTEMALFLLVYIPYRSAGYQDIKDHFIKCGEKQDARKYLKQVSDAVFKHRHASIALKKPEESEWKIAGLDDTSYKGEEEIKEWQNFYLPDSVKMEVLGAVENLLVPTESGQLVIMLCEDRQVYAYDGEEMHLVALSLGEVFVSGLHYPGIKSFYRGECFKEMTKEDWAKVRQGKVGRRLEKEHQDLLRQAKPSFLSCLDSIKGASHTVTGACSYHKPVEPPTVLDGLLTAEIV
;
A
#
# COMPACT_ATOMS: atom_id res chain seq x y z
N MET A 1 -39.18 -7.04 33.29
CA MET A 1 -39.01 -8.12 34.29
C MET A 1 -37.80 -8.95 33.87
N ARG A 2 -36.92 -9.26 34.83
CA ARG A 2 -35.69 -10.04 34.65
C ARG A 2 -36.00 -11.48 34.21
N HIS A 3 -35.02 -12.11 33.56
CA HIS A 3 -34.46 -13.46 33.77
C HIS A 3 -33.77 -13.88 32.45
N THR A 4 -32.44 -13.77 32.32
CA THR A 4 -31.38 -14.75 32.65
C THR A 4 -31.61 -16.18 32.16
N CYS A 5 -30.63 -16.64 31.36
CA CYS A 5 -29.86 -17.89 31.50
C CYS A 5 -29.95 -18.98 30.40
N THR A 6 -28.74 -19.32 29.91
CA THR A 6 -28.15 -20.66 29.62
C THR A 6 -28.81 -21.54 28.55
N SER A 7 -28.14 -21.85 27.43
CA SER A 7 -27.00 -22.79 27.25
C SER A 7 -27.33 -24.25 27.58
N CYS A 8 -27.41 -25.10 26.55
CA CYS A 8 -27.07 -26.53 26.48
C CYS A 8 -27.24 -26.92 25.00
N GLU A 9 -26.16 -27.12 24.25
CA GLU A 9 -25.38 -28.36 24.11
C GLU A 9 -26.13 -29.57 23.54
N SER A 10 -25.44 -30.15 22.55
CA SER A 10 -25.38 -31.56 22.19
C SER A 10 -26.30 -32.11 21.08
N SER A 11 -25.59 -32.59 20.06
CA SER A 11 -25.73 -33.91 19.46
C SER A 11 -26.67 -34.09 18.26
N GLY A 12 -26.14 -34.84 17.29
CA GLY A 12 -26.90 -35.95 16.73
C GLY A 12 -27.51 -35.72 15.35
N SER A 13 -26.77 -36.22 14.36
CA SER A 13 -27.14 -36.44 12.98
C SER A 13 -28.56 -37.01 12.74
N SER A 14 -29.10 -36.64 11.57
CA SER A 14 -29.95 -37.46 10.70
C SER A 14 -31.37 -37.79 11.17
N VAL A 15 -32.37 -37.05 10.67
CA VAL A 15 -33.65 -37.67 10.28
C VAL A 15 -34.33 -36.95 9.11
N THR A 16 -34.44 -37.69 8.02
CA THR A 16 -35.55 -37.84 7.08
C THR A 16 -36.85 -37.05 7.36
N LEU A 17 -37.26 -36.31 6.32
CA LEU A 17 -38.62 -36.10 5.79
C LEU A 17 -39.81 -36.48 6.69
N CYS A 18 -40.60 -35.49 7.11
CA CYS A 18 -42.01 -35.70 7.44
C CYS A 18 -42.84 -34.46 7.07
N LEU A 19 -43.61 -34.59 5.98
CA LEU A 19 -44.76 -33.75 5.67
C LEU A 19 -45.88 -34.05 6.68
N LEU A 20 -46.49 -33.02 7.26
CA LEU A 20 -47.96 -32.93 7.39
C LEU A 20 -48.41 -31.56 7.89
N GLN A 21 -49.49 -31.10 7.28
CA GLN A 21 -50.11 -29.78 7.38
C GLN A 21 -50.84 -29.57 8.71
N THR A 22 -50.90 -28.32 9.17
CA THR A 22 -52.13 -27.48 9.27
C THR A 22 -52.00 -26.46 10.41
N ARG A 23 -52.27 -25.18 10.15
CA ARG A 23 -53.32 -24.42 10.86
C ARG A 23 -53.52 -22.99 10.34
N LYS A 24 -54.76 -22.56 10.61
CA LYS A 24 -55.56 -21.46 10.10
C LYS A 24 -55.00 -20.04 10.30
N SER A 25 -55.44 -19.18 9.38
CA SER A 25 -55.35 -17.73 9.29
C SER A 25 -55.81 -16.94 10.51
N LYS A 26 -55.18 -15.77 10.73
CA LYS A 26 -55.88 -14.51 11.09
C LYS A 26 -55.26 -13.34 10.33
N GLN A 27 -56.07 -12.70 9.48
CA GLN A 27 -55.77 -11.41 8.85
C GLN A 27 -56.05 -10.28 9.85
N LYS A 28 -55.17 -9.28 9.90
CA LYS A 28 -55.53 -7.90 10.29
C LYS A 28 -55.20 -7.00 9.10
N LYS A 29 -56.21 -6.23 8.69
CA LYS A 29 -56.19 -5.30 7.56
C LYS A 29 -56.12 -3.90 8.16
N LEU A 30 -55.12 -3.10 7.78
CA LEU A 30 -55.15 -1.65 7.95
C LEU A 30 -54.63 -1.00 6.65
N HIS A 31 -55.48 -0.16 6.06
CA HIS A 31 -55.18 0.81 4.99
C HIS A 31 -54.34 1.96 5.62
N SER A 32 -53.47 2.75 4.98
CA SER A 32 -53.36 3.25 3.59
C SER A 32 -51.99 3.96 3.33
N GLY A 33 -51.34 3.69 2.18
CA GLY A 33 -50.41 4.57 1.42
C GLY A 33 -48.87 4.45 1.64
N PRO A 34 -48.01 4.67 0.61
CA PRO A 34 -48.03 4.15 -0.75
C PRO A 34 -46.76 3.30 -1.02
N PHE A 35 -46.64 2.11 -0.41
CA PHE A 35 -45.73 1.07 -0.90
C PHE A 35 -46.43 -0.28 -0.72
N SER A 36 -47.09 -0.75 -1.77
CA SER A 36 -47.80 -2.02 -1.75
C SER A 36 -46.81 -3.16 -2.04
N LEU A 37 -46.22 -3.72 -0.99
CA LEU A 37 -45.56 -5.02 -1.02
C LEU A 37 -46.61 -6.10 -1.31
N ARG A 38 -46.71 -6.53 -2.58
CA ARG A 38 -47.44 -7.75 -2.94
C ARG A 38 -46.65 -8.96 -2.45
N ILE A 39 -47.03 -9.51 -1.31
CA ILE A 39 -46.63 -10.86 -0.92
C ILE A 39 -47.42 -11.84 -1.78
N TYR A 40 -46.79 -12.36 -2.84
CA TYR A 40 -47.32 -13.50 -3.58
C TYR A 40 -47.04 -14.78 -2.77
N ARG A 41 -48.10 -15.46 -2.33
CA ARG A 41 -48.06 -16.89 -2.03
C ARG A 41 -47.85 -17.63 -3.36
N LYS A 42 -46.65 -18.15 -3.61
CA LYS A 42 -46.42 -19.09 -4.71
C LYS A 42 -46.72 -20.51 -4.25
N THR A 43 -47.73 -21.11 -4.86
CA THR A 43 -47.89 -22.55 -4.96
C THR A 43 -46.84 -23.05 -5.97
N SER A 44 -45.88 -23.82 -5.47
CA SER A 44 -44.79 -24.43 -6.23
C SER A 44 -45.32 -25.24 -7.41
N THR A 45 -45.05 -24.78 -8.62
CA THR A 45 -45.17 -25.56 -9.86
C THR A 45 -43.78 -25.79 -10.43
N ALA A 46 -43.59 -26.83 -11.25
CA ALA A 46 -42.29 -27.22 -11.82
C ALA A 46 -41.56 -26.08 -12.59
N LEU A 47 -42.30 -25.03 -13.00
CA LEU A 47 -41.76 -23.83 -13.61
C LEU A 47 -40.93 -22.96 -12.63
N ASP A 48 -41.24 -23.00 -11.33
CA ASP A 48 -40.51 -22.27 -10.29
C ASP A 48 -39.15 -22.90 -9.97
N GLN A 49 -39.00 -24.23 -10.09
CA GLN A 49 -37.71 -24.89 -9.93
C GLN A 49 -36.76 -24.59 -11.09
N ALA A 50 -37.27 -24.49 -12.32
CA ALA A 50 -36.48 -24.07 -13.47
C ALA A 50 -36.02 -22.60 -13.34
N THR A 51 -36.87 -21.73 -12.80
CA THR A 51 -36.52 -20.32 -12.57
C THR A 51 -35.48 -20.16 -11.47
N ALA A 52 -35.59 -20.91 -10.36
CA ALA A 52 -34.59 -20.91 -9.29
C ALA A 52 -33.23 -21.49 -9.73
N HIS A 53 -33.22 -22.51 -10.60
CA HIS A 53 -31.98 -23.00 -11.21
C HIS A 53 -31.36 -21.99 -12.18
N THR A 54 -32.18 -21.23 -12.89
CA THR A 54 -31.70 -20.20 -13.83
C THR A 54 -31.19 -18.96 -13.09
N GLU A 55 -31.86 -18.55 -12.00
CA GLU A 55 -31.40 -17.47 -11.13
C GLU A 55 -30.17 -17.87 -10.31
N MET A 56 -30.05 -19.11 -9.83
CA MET A 56 -28.80 -19.61 -9.22
C MET A 56 -27.67 -19.73 -10.24
N ALA A 57 -27.96 -20.09 -11.50
CA ALA A 57 -26.97 -20.08 -12.57
C ALA A 57 -26.56 -18.66 -12.98
N LEU A 58 -27.49 -17.70 -12.99
CA LEU A 58 -27.18 -16.28 -13.18
C LEU A 58 -26.44 -15.69 -11.97
N PHE A 59 -26.76 -16.11 -10.75
CA PHE A 59 -26.04 -15.72 -9.55
C PHE A 59 -24.61 -16.31 -9.57
N LEU A 60 -24.42 -17.54 -10.05
CA LEU A 60 -23.09 -18.10 -10.28
C LEU A 60 -22.35 -17.43 -11.45
N LEU A 61 -23.03 -16.97 -12.50
CA LEU A 61 -22.40 -16.26 -13.61
C LEU A 61 -22.10 -14.79 -13.31
N VAL A 62 -22.77 -14.19 -12.31
CA VAL A 62 -22.53 -12.81 -11.85
C VAL A 62 -21.57 -12.77 -10.65
N TYR A 63 -21.41 -13.87 -9.90
CA TYR A 63 -20.58 -13.93 -8.68
C TYR A 63 -19.32 -14.81 -8.79
N ILE A 64 -19.11 -15.49 -9.92
CA ILE A 64 -17.77 -16.01 -10.26
C ILE A 64 -17.03 -14.88 -10.98
N PRO A 65 -15.91 -14.37 -10.44
CA PRO A 65 -15.14 -13.35 -11.14
C PRO A 65 -14.74 -13.94 -12.48
N TYR A 66 -15.15 -13.23 -13.53
CA TYR A 66 -14.88 -13.52 -14.93
C TYR A 66 -13.39 -13.84 -15.09
N ARG A 67 -13.04 -15.13 -15.10
CA ARG A 67 -11.67 -15.63 -15.26
C ARG A 67 -11.32 -15.48 -16.74
N SER A 68 -11.05 -14.24 -17.17
CA SER A 68 -10.60 -13.96 -18.53
C SER A 68 -9.32 -14.75 -18.79
N ALA A 69 -9.16 -15.26 -20.02
CA ALA A 69 -7.95 -16.01 -20.40
C ALA A 69 -6.66 -15.22 -20.07
N GLY A 70 -6.71 -13.88 -20.23
CA GLY A 70 -5.61 -12.98 -19.89
C GLY A 70 -5.22 -13.01 -18.41
N TYR A 71 -6.17 -13.13 -17.47
CA TYR A 71 -5.83 -13.19 -16.04
C TYR A 71 -5.01 -14.45 -15.70
N GLN A 72 -5.38 -15.61 -16.23
CA GLN A 72 -4.64 -16.85 -15.96
C GLN A 72 -3.25 -16.80 -16.59
N ASP A 73 -3.13 -16.28 -17.81
CA ASP A 73 -1.84 -16.14 -18.49
C ASP A 73 -0.89 -15.20 -17.72
N ILE A 74 -1.42 -14.09 -17.18
CA ILE A 74 -0.65 -13.17 -16.34
C ILE A 74 -0.21 -13.85 -15.05
N LYS A 75 -1.17 -14.45 -14.33
CA LYS A 75 -0.90 -15.14 -13.07
C LYS A 75 0.15 -16.24 -13.25
N ASP A 76 -0.02 -17.12 -14.22
CA ASP A 76 0.90 -18.22 -14.48
C ASP A 76 2.29 -17.72 -14.85
N HIS A 77 2.38 -16.58 -15.55
CA HIS A 77 3.68 -15.98 -15.86
C HIS A 77 4.42 -15.53 -14.60
N PHE A 78 3.77 -14.76 -13.72
CA PHE A 78 4.38 -14.29 -12.47
C PHE A 78 4.75 -15.44 -11.52
N ILE A 79 3.89 -16.46 -11.39
CA ILE A 79 4.17 -17.62 -10.54
C ILE A 79 5.40 -18.40 -11.03
N LYS A 80 5.59 -18.52 -12.36
CA LYS A 80 6.75 -19.21 -12.95
C LYS A 80 8.08 -18.48 -12.76
N CYS A 81 8.08 -17.18 -12.49
CA CYS A 81 9.33 -16.44 -12.26
C CYS A 81 10.11 -17.00 -11.04
N GLY A 82 9.42 -17.58 -10.04
CA GLY A 82 9.99 -17.95 -8.75
C GLY A 82 10.81 -19.24 -8.68
N GLU A 83 10.94 -20.03 -9.75
CA GLU A 83 11.55 -21.37 -9.72
C GLU A 83 13.08 -21.36 -9.46
N LYS A 84 13.75 -20.23 -9.65
CA LYS A 84 15.22 -20.12 -9.48
C LYS A 84 15.58 -19.57 -8.11
N GLN A 85 16.63 -20.10 -7.48
CA GLN A 85 17.10 -19.64 -6.16
C GLN A 85 17.78 -18.25 -6.18
N ASP A 86 18.31 -17.82 -7.33
CA ASP A 86 19.04 -16.56 -7.49
C ASP A 86 18.09 -15.34 -7.52
N ALA A 87 18.22 -14.45 -6.54
CA ALA A 87 17.34 -13.29 -6.37
C ALA A 87 17.46 -12.27 -7.51
N ARG A 88 18.66 -12.05 -8.07
CA ARG A 88 18.84 -11.11 -9.20
C ARG A 88 18.16 -11.62 -10.46
N LYS A 89 18.29 -12.92 -10.74
CA LYS A 89 17.59 -13.56 -11.86
C LYS A 89 16.08 -13.53 -11.65
N TYR A 90 15.63 -13.75 -10.43
CA TYR A 90 14.21 -13.70 -10.10
C TYR A 90 13.61 -12.32 -10.33
N LEU A 91 14.22 -11.25 -9.77
CA LEU A 91 13.77 -9.87 -9.99
C LEU A 91 13.76 -9.51 -11.48
N LYS A 92 14.78 -9.93 -12.25
CA LYS A 92 14.81 -9.72 -13.70
C LYS A 92 13.64 -10.40 -14.41
N GLN A 93 13.33 -11.66 -14.07
CA GLN A 93 12.19 -12.38 -14.66
C GLN A 93 10.86 -11.70 -14.32
N VAL A 94 10.74 -11.15 -13.11
CA VAL A 94 9.56 -10.37 -12.70
C VAL A 94 9.48 -9.06 -13.47
N SER A 95 10.59 -8.35 -13.65
CA SER A 95 10.65 -7.15 -14.49
C SER A 95 10.22 -7.42 -15.93
N ASP A 96 10.71 -8.51 -16.54
CA ASP A 96 10.30 -8.95 -17.86
C ASP A 96 8.78 -9.26 -17.93
N ALA A 97 8.21 -9.82 -16.85
CA ALA A 97 6.78 -10.08 -16.73
C ALA A 97 5.95 -8.80 -16.57
N VAL A 98 6.42 -7.84 -15.77
CA VAL A 98 5.80 -6.50 -15.63
C VAL A 98 5.80 -5.79 -16.98
N PHE A 99 6.92 -5.79 -17.69
CA PHE A 99 7.01 -5.17 -19.01
C PHE A 99 6.04 -5.82 -20.02
N LYS A 100 5.99 -7.16 -20.06
CA LYS A 100 5.11 -7.90 -20.98
C LYS A 100 3.63 -7.61 -20.74
N HIS A 101 3.24 -7.47 -19.48
CA HIS A 101 1.84 -7.33 -19.07
C HIS A 101 1.50 -5.89 -18.64
N ARG A 102 2.34 -4.92 -19.01
CA ARG A 102 2.17 -3.51 -18.69
C ARG A 102 0.80 -3.00 -19.12
N HIS A 103 0.17 -2.19 -18.27
CA HIS A 103 -1.19 -1.66 -18.40
C HIS A 103 -2.31 -2.69 -18.29
N ALA A 104 -2.01 -3.98 -18.07
CA ALA A 104 -3.02 -4.94 -17.68
C ALA A 104 -3.45 -4.68 -16.23
N SER A 105 -4.70 -5.04 -15.96
CA SER A 105 -5.36 -4.80 -14.69
C SER A 105 -5.80 -6.12 -14.06
N ILE A 106 -5.58 -6.25 -12.75
CA ILE A 106 -5.89 -7.44 -11.97
C ILE A 106 -6.77 -7.04 -10.79
N ALA A 107 -8.03 -7.46 -10.82
CA ALA A 107 -8.92 -7.32 -9.67
C ALA A 107 -8.32 -8.05 -8.46
N LEU A 108 -8.11 -7.32 -7.37
CA LEU A 108 -7.61 -7.88 -6.12
C LEU A 108 -8.77 -8.44 -5.31
N LYS A 109 -8.51 -9.54 -4.58
CA LYS A 109 -9.48 -10.04 -3.60
C LYS A 109 -9.57 -9.15 -2.37
N LYS A 110 -8.44 -8.52 -2.02
CA LYS A 110 -8.29 -7.60 -0.91
C LYS A 110 -7.26 -6.53 -1.27
N PRO A 111 -7.48 -5.27 -0.88
CA PRO A 111 -8.76 -4.74 -0.39
C PRO A 111 -9.88 -4.91 -1.44
N GLU A 112 -11.14 -4.99 -0.99
CA GLU A 112 -12.28 -5.22 -1.90
C GLU A 112 -12.42 -4.06 -2.89
N GLU A 113 -12.92 -4.35 -4.09
CA GLU A 113 -13.12 -3.38 -5.19
C GLU A 113 -11.84 -2.68 -5.69
N SER A 114 -10.67 -3.06 -5.18
CA SER A 114 -9.39 -2.55 -5.64
C SER A 114 -8.82 -3.34 -6.81
N GLU A 115 -8.02 -2.66 -7.62
CA GLU A 115 -7.41 -3.23 -8.81
C GLU A 115 -5.90 -2.97 -8.81
N TRP A 116 -5.11 -4.02 -8.97
CA TRP A 116 -3.68 -3.88 -9.23
C TRP A 116 -3.47 -3.68 -10.73
N LYS A 117 -2.99 -2.48 -11.09
CA LYS A 117 -2.57 -2.14 -12.44
C LYS A 117 -1.08 -2.38 -12.61
N ILE A 118 -0.74 -3.29 -13.51
CA ILE A 118 0.65 -3.65 -13.79
C ILE A 118 1.34 -2.50 -14.51
N ALA A 119 2.43 -2.01 -13.92
CA ALA A 119 3.12 -0.82 -14.37
C ALA A 119 4.58 -0.84 -13.90
N GLY A 120 5.47 -0.24 -14.69
CA GLY A 120 6.82 0.07 -14.21
C GLY A 120 6.83 1.35 -13.40
N LEU A 121 7.98 1.71 -12.83
CA LEU A 121 8.15 2.95 -12.04
C LEU A 121 7.67 4.20 -12.81
N ASP A 122 8.02 4.30 -14.10
CA ASP A 122 7.67 5.44 -14.97
C ASP A 122 6.16 5.62 -15.23
N ASP A 123 5.35 4.61 -14.92
CA ASP A 123 3.89 4.66 -15.05
C ASP A 123 3.17 5.04 -13.75
N THR A 124 3.90 5.14 -12.64
CA THR A 124 3.36 5.55 -11.35
C THR A 124 3.42 7.07 -11.19
N SER A 125 2.83 7.59 -10.11
CA SER A 125 3.01 8.99 -9.68
C SER A 125 4.45 9.28 -9.23
N TYR A 126 5.24 8.25 -8.91
CA TYR A 126 6.60 8.32 -8.39
C TYR A 126 7.65 8.13 -9.48
N LYS A 127 7.60 8.96 -10.52
CA LYS A 127 8.53 8.84 -11.65
C LYS A 127 9.91 9.34 -11.27
N GLY A 128 10.93 8.51 -11.48
CA GLY A 128 12.33 8.89 -11.31
C GLY A 128 13.11 7.86 -10.51
N GLU A 129 14.38 7.64 -10.88
CA GLU A 129 15.23 6.65 -10.22
C GLU A 129 15.56 6.97 -8.76
N GLU A 130 15.33 8.21 -8.30
CA GLU A 130 15.63 8.61 -6.93
C GLU A 130 14.67 7.97 -5.93
N GLU A 131 13.39 7.87 -6.28
CA GLU A 131 12.33 7.28 -5.44
C GLU A 131 12.65 5.81 -5.11
N ILE A 132 13.00 5.03 -6.15
CA ILE A 132 13.31 3.62 -5.93
C ILE A 132 14.59 3.43 -5.12
N LYS A 133 15.59 4.31 -5.29
CA LYS A 133 16.82 4.28 -4.48
C LYS A 133 16.53 4.65 -3.04
N GLU A 134 15.57 5.53 -2.79
CA GLU A 134 15.12 5.87 -1.45
C GLU A 134 14.42 4.69 -0.77
N TRP A 135 13.44 4.08 -1.43
CA TRP A 135 12.74 2.89 -0.92
C TRP A 135 13.67 1.72 -0.61
N GLN A 136 14.64 1.47 -1.50
CA GLN A 136 15.61 0.40 -1.38
C GLN A 136 16.58 0.57 -0.22
N ASN A 137 16.84 1.80 0.24
CA ASN A 137 17.89 2.09 1.23
C ASN A 137 17.41 2.55 2.60
N PHE A 138 16.23 3.16 2.68
CA PHE A 138 15.82 3.86 3.90
C PHE A 138 14.62 3.26 4.61
N TYR A 139 13.83 2.42 3.94
CA TYR A 139 12.59 1.90 4.51
C TYR A 139 12.73 0.54 5.16
N LEU A 140 13.61 -0.33 4.66
CA LEU A 140 13.86 -1.62 5.31
C LEU A 140 15.11 -1.55 6.21
N PRO A 141 15.28 -2.50 7.16
CA PRO A 141 16.46 -2.54 8.02
C PRO A 141 17.78 -2.59 7.25
N ASP A 142 17.78 -3.30 6.13
CA ASP A 142 18.92 -3.45 5.23
C ASP A 142 18.62 -2.83 3.86
N SER A 143 19.66 -2.39 3.16
CA SER A 143 19.54 -2.01 1.75
C SER A 143 19.20 -3.23 0.90
N VAL A 144 18.09 -3.15 0.16
CA VAL A 144 17.58 -4.26 -0.65
C VAL A 144 17.37 -3.84 -2.10
N LYS A 145 17.24 -4.82 -2.99
CA LYS A 145 16.73 -4.57 -4.34
C LYS A 145 15.24 -4.81 -4.42
N MET A 146 14.54 -3.92 -5.12
CA MET A 146 13.11 -4.00 -5.34
C MET A 146 12.76 -3.80 -6.81
N GLU A 147 11.75 -4.51 -7.29
CA GLU A 147 11.14 -4.34 -8.61
C GLU A 147 9.70 -3.82 -8.46
N VAL A 148 9.37 -2.73 -9.16
CA VAL A 148 8.02 -2.17 -9.15
C VAL A 148 7.09 -3.08 -9.95
N LEU A 149 5.99 -3.48 -9.31
CA LEU A 149 4.95 -4.31 -9.90
C LEU A 149 3.81 -3.47 -10.48
N GLY A 150 3.65 -2.24 -10.00
CA GLY A 150 2.66 -1.29 -10.45
C GLY A 150 2.00 -0.57 -9.29
N ALA A 151 0.76 -0.11 -9.48
CA ALA A 151 0.01 0.63 -8.48
C ALA A 151 -1.39 0.02 -8.27
N VAL A 152 -1.94 0.21 -7.08
CA VAL A 152 -3.34 -0.12 -6.80
C VAL A 152 -4.21 1.09 -7.10
N GLU A 153 -5.23 0.88 -7.92
CA GLU A 153 -6.30 1.82 -8.20
C GLU A 153 -7.57 1.43 -7.41
N ASN A 154 -8.49 2.39 -7.27
CA ASN A 154 -9.77 2.21 -6.57
C ASN A 154 -9.66 1.84 -5.08
N LEU A 155 -8.62 2.30 -4.40
CA LEU A 155 -8.55 2.23 -2.95
C LEU A 155 -9.56 3.20 -2.32
N LEU A 156 -10.42 2.68 -1.45
CA LEU A 156 -11.39 3.48 -0.68
C LEU A 156 -10.73 4.30 0.44
N VAL A 157 -9.44 4.08 0.69
CA VAL A 157 -8.66 4.78 1.70
C VAL A 157 -7.82 5.85 1.00
N PRO A 158 -7.89 7.12 1.44
CA PRO A 158 -7.03 8.15 0.89
C PRO A 158 -5.57 7.85 1.23
N THR A 159 -4.72 7.72 0.22
CA THR A 159 -3.25 7.79 0.36
C THR A 159 -2.79 9.22 0.04
N GLU A 160 -1.65 9.66 0.58
CA GLU A 160 -1.19 11.05 0.38
C GLU A 160 -1.01 11.42 -1.11
N SER A 161 -0.52 10.46 -1.91
CA SER A 161 -0.32 10.62 -3.35
C SER A 161 -1.50 10.12 -4.21
N GLY A 162 -2.52 9.52 -3.59
CA GLY A 162 -3.61 8.85 -4.28
C GLY A 162 -3.23 7.52 -4.97
N GLN A 163 -1.98 7.05 -4.86
CA GLN A 163 -1.54 5.75 -5.41
C GLN A 163 -0.77 4.93 -4.36
N LEU A 164 -1.12 3.65 -4.23
CA LEU A 164 -0.36 2.66 -3.47
C LEU A 164 0.53 1.87 -4.43
N VAL A 165 1.84 2.09 -4.39
CA VAL A 165 2.79 1.39 -5.28
C VAL A 165 3.14 0.04 -4.69
N ILE A 166 2.98 -1.03 -5.46
CA ILE A 166 3.38 -2.39 -5.04
C ILE A 166 4.74 -2.73 -5.64
N MET A 167 5.60 -3.34 -4.84
CA MET A 167 6.94 -3.77 -5.20
C MET A 167 7.22 -5.19 -4.73
N LEU A 168 8.08 -5.88 -5.46
CA LEU A 168 8.66 -7.15 -5.06
C LEU A 168 10.09 -6.92 -4.58
N CYS A 169 10.42 -7.38 -3.38
CA CYS A 169 11.77 -7.34 -2.84
C CYS A 169 12.55 -8.61 -3.23
N GLU A 170 13.88 -8.53 -3.21
CA GLU A 170 14.77 -9.67 -3.49
C GLU A 170 14.60 -10.85 -2.53
N ASP A 171 14.04 -10.61 -1.35
CA ASP A 171 13.61 -11.63 -0.37
C ASP A 171 12.31 -12.36 -0.77
N ARG A 172 11.73 -12.00 -1.93
CA ARG A 172 10.50 -12.54 -2.54
C ARG A 172 9.21 -12.09 -1.88
N GLN A 173 9.27 -11.22 -0.88
CA GLN A 173 8.12 -10.62 -0.25
C GLN A 173 7.62 -9.42 -1.05
N VAL A 174 6.33 -9.12 -0.90
CA VAL A 174 5.66 -8.04 -1.61
C VAL A 174 5.40 -6.92 -0.63
N TYR A 175 5.89 -5.74 -1.01
CA TYR A 175 5.76 -4.52 -0.24
C TYR A 175 4.84 -3.52 -0.97
N ALA A 176 4.24 -2.61 -0.22
CA ALA A 176 3.46 -1.52 -0.76
C ALA A 176 3.87 -0.19 -0.11
N TYR A 177 4.00 0.85 -0.91
CA TYR A 177 4.34 2.20 -0.47
C TYR A 177 3.15 3.13 -0.66
N ASP A 178 2.70 3.77 0.41
CA ASP A 178 1.49 4.61 0.43
C ASP A 178 1.78 6.12 0.35
N GLY A 179 3.05 6.51 0.32
CA GLY A 179 3.52 7.90 0.33
C GLY A 179 4.25 8.30 1.61
N GLU A 180 4.05 7.56 2.70
CA GLU A 180 4.69 7.83 3.99
C GLU A 180 5.45 6.60 4.50
N GLU A 181 4.81 5.44 4.46
CA GLU A 181 5.28 4.18 5.03
C GLU A 181 5.46 3.10 3.94
N MET A 182 6.38 2.16 4.21
CA MET A 182 6.51 0.92 3.45
C MET A 182 5.85 -0.20 4.23
N HIS A 183 4.96 -0.95 3.59
CA HIS A 183 4.21 -2.03 4.22
C HIS A 183 4.52 -3.37 3.60
N LEU A 184 4.81 -4.38 4.42
CA LEU A 184 4.79 -5.77 3.99
C LEU A 184 3.34 -6.21 3.79
N VAL A 185 2.91 -6.42 2.56
CA VAL A 185 1.49 -6.70 2.20
C VAL A 185 1.25 -8.13 1.75
N ALA A 186 2.28 -8.89 1.40
CA ALA A 186 2.22 -10.33 1.21
C ALA A 186 3.61 -10.96 1.35
N LEU A 187 3.67 -12.22 1.78
CA LEU A 187 4.92 -12.97 1.92
C LEU A 187 5.40 -13.56 0.59
N SER A 188 4.57 -13.50 -0.46
CA SER A 188 4.93 -13.90 -1.82
C SER A 188 3.98 -13.33 -2.87
N LEU A 189 4.42 -13.26 -4.13
CA LEU A 189 3.52 -12.98 -5.26
C LEU A 189 2.35 -13.98 -5.35
N GLY A 190 2.58 -15.25 -4.98
CA GLY A 190 1.52 -16.26 -4.97
C GLY A 190 0.38 -15.91 -4.02
N GLU A 191 0.72 -15.37 -2.85
CA GLU A 191 -0.26 -14.90 -1.88
C GLU A 191 -1.06 -13.71 -2.40
N VAL A 192 -0.45 -12.77 -3.15
CA VAL A 192 -1.19 -11.67 -3.81
C VAL A 192 -2.31 -12.21 -4.70
N PHE A 193 -2.04 -13.25 -5.50
CA PHE A 193 -3.05 -13.86 -6.36
C PHE A 193 -4.09 -14.71 -5.62
N VAL A 194 -3.76 -15.26 -4.45
CA VAL A 194 -4.63 -16.17 -3.68
C VAL A 194 -5.49 -15.42 -2.68
N SER A 195 -4.93 -14.45 -1.98
CA SER A 195 -5.53 -13.77 -0.83
C SER A 195 -5.70 -12.27 -1.04
N GLY A 196 -5.03 -11.67 -2.04
CA GLY A 196 -4.94 -10.23 -2.21
C GLY A 196 -3.82 -9.62 -1.38
N LEU A 197 -3.91 -8.31 -1.13
CA LEU A 197 -2.98 -7.56 -0.31
C LEU A 197 -3.49 -7.46 1.13
N HIS A 198 -2.62 -7.72 2.10
CA HIS A 198 -2.85 -7.38 3.49
C HIS A 198 -2.55 -5.89 3.69
N TYR A 199 -3.50 -5.02 3.35
CA TYR A 199 -3.40 -3.58 3.54
C TYR A 199 -4.14 -3.13 4.82
N PRO A 200 -3.58 -2.26 5.69
CA PRO A 200 -2.36 -1.47 5.51
C PRO A 200 -1.05 -2.28 5.50
N GLY A 201 -0.92 -3.36 6.28
CA GLY A 201 0.28 -4.19 6.25
C GLY A 201 0.23 -5.34 7.26
N ILE A 202 1.00 -6.40 7.02
CA ILE A 202 1.40 -7.38 8.05
C ILE A 202 2.38 -6.72 9.02
N LYS A 203 3.27 -5.89 8.46
CA LYS A 203 4.25 -5.07 9.17
C LYS A 203 4.48 -3.78 8.39
N SER A 204 4.63 -2.66 9.07
CA SER A 204 4.97 -1.36 8.47
C SER A 204 6.37 -0.92 8.86
N PHE A 205 6.95 -0.08 8.01
CA PHE A 205 8.27 0.48 8.17
C PHE A 205 8.29 1.97 7.81
N TYR A 206 8.96 2.75 8.64
CA TYR A 206 9.12 4.18 8.45
C TYR A 206 10.40 4.50 7.69
N ARG A 207 10.43 5.69 7.10
CA ARG A 207 11.66 6.23 6.55
C ARG A 207 12.74 6.34 7.64
N GLY A 208 13.90 5.73 7.40
CA GLY A 208 15.02 5.67 8.33
C GLY A 208 15.03 4.45 9.25
N GLU A 209 14.21 3.42 8.99
CA GLU A 209 14.21 2.18 9.79
C GLU A 209 15.59 1.50 9.83
N CYS A 210 16.40 1.63 8.77
CA CYS A 210 17.80 1.14 8.76
C CYS A 210 18.69 1.77 9.84
N PHE A 211 18.30 2.90 10.42
CA PHE A 211 19.08 3.59 11.46
C PHE A 211 18.59 3.32 12.88
N LYS A 212 17.48 2.57 13.04
CA LYS A 212 16.82 2.37 14.33
C LYS A 212 17.71 1.70 15.37
N GLU A 213 18.58 0.80 14.93
CA GLU A 213 19.48 0.03 15.80
C GLU A 213 20.91 0.60 15.84
N MET A 214 21.17 1.75 15.20
CA MET A 214 22.50 2.37 15.19
C MET A 214 22.94 2.84 16.57
N THR A 215 24.10 2.37 17.02
CA THR A 215 24.70 2.78 18.30
C THR A 215 25.44 4.11 18.20
N LYS A 216 25.81 4.71 19.34
CA LYS A 216 26.60 5.94 19.37
C LYS A 216 27.97 5.74 18.72
N GLU A 217 28.54 4.56 18.90
CA GLU A 217 29.82 4.11 18.36
C GLU A 217 29.74 4.00 16.83
N ASP A 218 28.65 3.44 16.29
CA ASP A 218 28.45 3.34 14.84
C ASP A 218 28.28 4.72 14.21
N TRP A 219 27.50 5.60 14.83
CA TRP A 219 27.43 7.00 14.42
C TRP A 219 28.77 7.72 14.49
N ALA A 220 29.62 7.39 15.48
CA ALA A 220 30.96 7.95 15.57
C ALA A 220 31.84 7.50 14.40
N LYS A 221 31.76 6.23 14.00
CA LYS A 221 32.46 5.72 12.81
C LYS A 221 31.98 6.43 11.54
N VAL A 222 30.67 6.61 11.36
CA VAL A 222 30.08 7.33 10.21
C VAL A 222 30.58 8.78 10.15
N ARG A 223 30.56 9.50 11.28
CA ARG A 223 31.09 10.87 11.37
C ARG A 223 32.57 10.95 11.04
N GLN A 224 33.36 9.97 11.46
CA GLN A 224 34.78 9.89 11.16
C GLN A 224 35.06 9.45 9.72
N GLY A 225 34.09 8.90 9.01
CA GLY A 225 34.22 8.47 7.61
C GLY A 225 34.46 9.62 6.63
N LYS A 226 34.76 9.29 5.37
CA LYS A 226 35.02 10.28 4.30
C LYS A 226 33.86 11.26 4.12
N VAL A 227 32.63 10.75 4.08
CA VAL A 227 31.42 11.56 3.93
C VAL A 227 31.17 12.40 5.19
N GLY A 228 31.25 11.80 6.37
CA GLY A 228 31.07 12.51 7.65
C GLY A 228 32.04 13.69 7.81
N ARG A 229 33.33 13.48 7.53
CA ARG A 229 34.35 14.55 7.58
C ARG A 229 34.12 15.64 6.54
N ARG A 230 33.64 15.27 5.34
CA ARG A 230 33.28 16.25 4.29
C ARG A 230 32.11 17.12 4.74
N LEU A 231 31.03 16.51 5.23
CA LEU A 231 29.85 17.22 5.72
C LEU A 231 30.16 18.12 6.92
N GLU A 232 31.00 17.65 7.85
CA GLU A 232 31.46 18.48 8.97
C GLU A 232 32.22 19.71 8.45
N LYS A 233 33.12 19.54 7.49
CA LYS A 233 33.86 20.66 6.89
C LYS A 233 32.91 21.65 6.19
N GLU A 234 31.97 21.15 5.38
CA GLU A 234 30.96 21.98 4.71
C GLU A 234 30.11 22.76 5.72
N HIS A 235 29.70 22.12 6.83
CA HIS A 235 28.98 22.78 7.91
C HIS A 235 29.81 23.91 8.55
N GLN A 236 31.08 23.66 8.87
CA GLN A 236 31.97 24.67 9.43
C GLN A 236 32.20 25.84 8.47
N ASP A 237 32.39 25.55 7.18
CA ASP A 237 32.56 26.57 6.14
C ASP A 237 31.30 27.44 5.99
N LEU A 238 30.11 26.82 6.02
CA LEU A 238 28.83 27.53 6.03
C LEU A 238 28.67 28.44 7.26
N LEU A 239 28.96 27.94 8.45
CA LEU A 239 28.92 28.73 9.68
C LEU A 239 29.89 29.91 9.61
N ARG A 240 31.10 29.69 9.09
CA ARG A 240 32.11 30.74 8.95
C ARG A 240 31.66 31.85 7.99
N GLN A 241 30.96 31.49 6.91
CA GLN A 241 30.43 32.46 5.94
C GLN A 241 29.20 33.21 6.46
N ALA A 242 28.31 32.53 7.18
CA ALA A 242 27.05 33.11 7.67
C ALA A 242 27.23 33.93 8.97
N LYS A 243 28.23 33.61 9.80
CA LYS A 243 28.42 34.25 11.10
C LYS A 243 28.60 35.78 11.02
N PRO A 244 29.41 36.36 10.11
CA PRO A 244 29.58 37.81 10.04
C PRO A 244 28.29 38.57 9.71
N SER A 245 27.51 38.09 8.73
CA SER A 245 26.24 38.72 8.35
C SER A 245 25.21 38.61 9.48
N PHE A 246 25.13 37.45 10.13
CA PHE A 246 24.26 37.24 11.28
C PHE A 246 24.61 38.18 12.45
N LEU A 247 25.89 38.31 12.79
CA LEU A 247 26.34 39.23 13.85
C LEU A 247 26.08 40.69 13.49
N SER A 248 26.32 41.09 12.23
CA SER A 248 26.00 42.44 11.74
C SER A 248 24.50 42.77 11.89
N CYS A 249 23.60 41.80 11.63
CA CYS A 249 22.17 41.98 11.87
C CYS A 249 21.86 42.18 13.36
N LEU A 250 22.47 41.39 14.25
CA LEU A 250 22.26 41.53 15.70
C LEU A 250 22.75 42.88 16.23
N ASP A 251 23.91 43.36 15.78
CA ASP A 251 24.46 44.65 16.18
C ASP A 251 23.59 45.81 15.68
N SER A 252 23.05 45.69 14.47
CA SER A 252 22.09 46.66 13.92
C SER A 252 20.80 46.73 14.75
N ILE A 253 20.29 45.59 15.21
CA ILE A 253 19.09 45.53 16.09
C ILE A 253 19.39 46.15 17.45
N LYS A 254 20.55 45.87 18.05
CA LYS A 254 20.98 46.45 19.33
C LYS A 254 21.18 47.97 19.21
N GLY A 255 21.77 48.46 18.11
CA GLY A 255 21.96 49.88 17.85
C GLY A 255 20.65 50.63 17.55
N ALA A 256 19.70 49.98 16.87
CA ALA A 256 18.38 50.54 16.56
C ALA A 256 17.46 50.72 17.78
N SER A 257 17.84 50.16 18.94
CA SER A 257 17.12 50.38 20.21
C SER A 257 17.23 51.82 20.74
N HIS A 258 17.99 52.71 20.07
CA HIS A 258 18.09 54.14 20.41
C HIS A 258 17.49 55.12 19.40
N THR A 259 17.14 54.73 18.17
CA THR A 259 16.36 55.58 17.26
C THR A 259 15.56 54.71 16.29
N VAL A 260 14.23 54.71 16.47
CA VAL A 260 13.29 54.14 15.52
C VAL A 260 13.37 54.93 14.22
N THR A 261 13.82 54.30 13.13
CA THR A 261 13.32 54.38 11.73
C THR A 261 14.42 53.91 10.77
N GLY A 262 14.34 52.68 10.29
CA GLY A 262 15.25 52.20 9.25
C GLY A 262 14.97 50.76 8.87
N ALA A 263 14.45 50.56 7.67
CA ALA A 263 14.11 49.24 7.13
C ALA A 263 15.34 48.31 7.13
N CYS A 264 15.19 47.12 7.73
CA CYS A 264 16.20 46.07 7.66
C CYS A 264 16.30 45.57 6.20
N SER A 265 17.40 45.92 5.54
CA SER A 265 17.79 45.33 4.26
C SER A 265 18.28 43.90 4.51
N TYR A 266 17.51 42.91 4.07
CA TYR A 266 17.98 41.53 4.03
C TYR A 266 19.08 41.44 2.96
N HIS A 267 20.30 41.12 3.37
CA HIS A 267 21.29 40.62 2.42
C HIS A 267 20.75 39.35 1.75
N LYS A 268 21.00 39.24 0.44
CA LYS A 268 20.60 38.09 -0.37
C LYS A 268 20.98 36.80 0.38
N PRO A 269 20.06 35.83 0.55
CA PRO A 269 20.36 34.57 1.22
C PRO A 269 21.64 33.96 0.63
N VAL A 270 22.53 33.47 1.51
CA VAL A 270 23.63 32.63 1.05
C VAL A 270 22.97 31.42 0.41
N GLU A 271 23.12 31.29 -0.90
CA GLU A 271 22.57 30.13 -1.62
C GLU A 271 23.15 28.87 -0.97
N PRO A 272 22.30 27.89 -0.60
CA PRO A 272 22.81 26.64 -0.10
C PRO A 272 23.77 26.05 -1.15
N PRO A 273 24.87 25.40 -0.72
CA PRO A 273 25.77 24.76 -1.66
C PRO A 273 24.94 23.83 -2.53
N THR A 274 25.10 23.99 -3.84
CA THR A 274 24.47 23.12 -4.82
C THR A 274 24.89 21.71 -4.46
N VAL A 275 23.94 20.91 -4.00
CA VAL A 275 24.14 19.48 -3.80
C VAL A 275 24.37 18.91 -5.19
N LEU A 276 25.63 18.90 -5.64
CA LEU A 276 26.04 18.27 -6.88
C LEU A 276 25.57 16.81 -6.82
N ASP A 277 24.86 16.41 -7.88
CA ASP A 277 24.22 15.11 -8.19
C ASP A 277 25.14 13.88 -8.03
N GLY A 278 25.67 13.67 -6.82
CA GLY A 278 26.61 12.60 -6.49
C GLY A 278 26.17 11.76 -5.29
N LEU A 279 24.94 11.94 -4.81
CA LEU A 279 24.39 11.23 -3.64
C LEU A 279 24.03 9.76 -3.92
N LEU A 280 24.17 9.29 -5.15
CA LEU A 280 23.71 7.94 -5.54
C LEU A 280 24.81 6.94 -5.88
N THR A 281 26.08 7.24 -5.62
CA THR A 281 27.18 6.29 -5.93
C THR A 281 28.27 6.14 -4.87
N ALA A 282 28.04 6.57 -3.62
CA ALA A 282 28.98 6.25 -2.56
C ALA A 282 28.61 4.88 -1.96
N GLU A 283 29.26 3.84 -2.46
CA GLU A 283 29.41 2.54 -1.80
C GLU A 283 29.64 2.76 -0.30
N ILE A 284 28.62 2.46 0.49
CA ILE A 284 28.78 2.11 1.90
C ILE A 284 28.86 0.59 1.90
N VAL A 285 30.07 0.09 1.68
CA VAL A 285 30.49 -1.28 2.03
C VAL A 285 31.59 -1.14 3.07
#